data_AF-A2GT79-F1
#
_entry.id   AF-A2GT79-F1
#
_cell.length_a   1.000
_cell.length_b   1.000
_cell.length_c   1.000
_cell.angle_alpha   90.00
_cell.angle_beta   90.00
_cell.angle_gamma   90.00
#
_symmetry.space_group_name_H-M   'P 1'
#
loop_
_entity.id
_entity.type
_entity.pdbx_description
1 polymer ?
#
loop_
_entity_poly.entity_id
_entity_poly.type
_entity_poly.pdbx_seq_one_letter_code
_entity_poly.pdbx_strand_id
1 'polypeptide(L)'
;MTSKLSPSEKQSIILNEAKGIQHPLYYVCHMKNGSVQVRKRKAPLNSPAPAPAPVVQEAPKVDEKKEEEQAYTNKMLLEMMTKILERN
;
A
#
# COMPACT_ATOMS: atom_id res chain seq x y z
N MET A 1 -11.06 -7.52 23.67
CA MET A 1 -11.58 -8.61 22.82
C MET A 1 -10.87 -8.57 21.47
N THR A 2 -9.96 -9.51 21.22
CA THR A 2 -9.29 -9.66 19.91
C THR A 2 -10.16 -10.51 19.00
N SER A 3 -11.14 -9.89 18.32
CA SER A 3 -11.99 -10.60 17.36
C SER A 3 -11.13 -11.14 16.22
N LYS A 4 -10.84 -12.44 16.25
CA LYS A 4 -10.19 -13.17 15.15
C LYS A 4 -11.25 -13.47 14.11
N LEU A 5 -10.96 -13.18 12.85
CA LEU A 5 -11.80 -13.59 11.72
C LEU A 5 -11.95 -15.11 11.72
N SER A 6 -13.18 -15.59 11.57
CA SER A 6 -13.48 -16.99 11.29
C SER A 6 -12.91 -17.42 9.94
N PRO A 7 -12.72 -18.73 9.70
CA PRO A 7 -12.27 -19.23 8.41
C PRO A 7 -13.18 -18.81 7.25
N SER A 8 -14.50 -18.81 7.46
CA SER A 8 -15.49 -18.43 6.45
C SER A 8 -15.33 -16.96 6.03
N GLU A 9 -15.22 -16.05 7.01
CA GLU A 9 -15.03 -14.62 6.71
C GLU A 9 -13.72 -14.36 5.94
N LYS A 10 -12.64 -15.07 6.30
CA LYS A 10 -11.38 -14.97 5.55
C LYS A 10 -11.56 -15.41 4.10
N GLN A 11 -12.26 -16.52 3.88
CA GLN A 11 -12.52 -17.04 2.54
C GLN A 11 -13.33 -16.04 1.71
N SER A 12 -14.39 -15.44 2.28
CA SER A 12 -15.19 -14.43 1.61
C SER A 12 -14.37 -13.20 1.22
N ILE A 13 -13.47 -12.73 2.11
CA ILE A 13 -12.58 -11.60 1.81
C ILE A 13 -11.67 -11.92 0.62
N ILE A 14 -11.07 -13.12 0.59
CA ILE A 14 -10.20 -13.56 -0.50
C ILE A 14 -10.96 -13.65 -1.82
N LEU A 15 -12.14 -14.28 -1.82
CA LEU A 15 -12.97 -14.42 -3.02
C LEU A 15 -13.45 -13.06 -3.56
N ASN A 16 -13.77 -12.12 -2.68
CA ASN A 16 -14.19 -10.78 -3.06
C ASN A 16 -13.02 -9.97 -3.63
N GLU A 17 -11.81 -10.11 -3.07
CA GLU A 17 -10.63 -9.45 -3.63
C GLU A 17 -10.31 -9.96 -5.04
N ALA A 18 -10.45 -11.27 -5.30
CA ALA A 18 -10.31 -11.84 -6.64
C ALA A 18 -11.35 -11.29 -7.65
N LYS A 19 -12.50 -10.80 -7.15
CA LYS A 19 -13.53 -10.11 -7.94
C LYS A 19 -13.29 -8.59 -8.03
N GLY A 20 -12.20 -8.07 -7.45
CA GLY A 20 -11.89 -6.65 -7.38
C GLY A 20 -12.61 -5.87 -6.28
N ILE A 21 -13.35 -6.55 -5.39
CA ILE A 21 -14.09 -5.92 -4.29
C ILE A 21 -13.23 -5.95 -3.03
N GLN A 22 -12.69 -4.79 -2.65
CA GLN A 22 -11.82 -4.68 -1.47
C GLN A 22 -12.60 -4.61 -0.17
N HIS A 23 -12.13 -5.32 0.86
CA HIS A 23 -12.72 -5.24 2.18
C HIS A 23 -12.27 -3.95 2.92
N PRO A 24 -13.17 -3.23 3.62
CA PRO A 24 -12.85 -1.95 4.24
C PRO A 24 -11.83 -2.07 5.38
N LEU A 25 -11.89 -3.15 6.16
CA LEU A 25 -11.04 -3.33 7.37
C LEU A 25 -9.88 -4.31 7.19
N TYR A 26 -9.85 -5.06 6.11
CA TYR A 26 -8.89 -6.15 5.89
C TYR A 26 -8.36 -6.08 4.47
N TYR A 27 -7.19 -6.67 4.23
CA TYR A 27 -6.60 -6.80 2.91
C TYR A 27 -5.99 -8.20 2.77
N VAL A 28 -5.95 -8.72 1.55
CA VAL A 28 -5.26 -9.96 1.26
C VAL A 28 -3.80 -9.67 0.94
N CYS A 29 -2.93 -10.51 1.46
CA CYS A 29 -1.48 -10.45 1.27
C CYS A 29 -1.04 -11.75 0.61
N HIS A 30 -0.46 -11.62 -0.58
CA HIS A 30 0.14 -12.72 -1.31
C HIS A 30 1.62 -12.82 -0.94
N MET A 31 2.01 -13.96 -0.38
CA MET A 31 3.39 -14.23 -0.01
C MET A 31 4.14 -14.89 -1.17
N LYS A 32 5.48 -14.75 -1.19
CA LYS A 32 6.34 -15.32 -2.24
C LYS A 32 6.24 -16.85 -2.37
N ASN A 33 5.82 -17.53 -1.31
CA ASN A 33 5.61 -18.99 -1.27
C ASN A 33 4.22 -19.42 -1.82
N GLY A 34 3.44 -18.49 -2.40
CA GLY A 34 2.10 -18.76 -2.90
C GLY A 34 1.02 -18.82 -1.82
N SER A 35 1.37 -18.65 -0.54
CA SER A 35 0.37 -18.59 0.54
C SER A 35 -0.35 -17.25 0.54
N VAL A 36 -1.63 -17.30 0.92
CA VAL A 36 -2.52 -16.15 0.95
C VAL A 36 -2.96 -15.89 2.39
N GLN A 37 -2.79 -14.66 2.87
CA GLN A 37 -3.15 -14.27 4.23
C GLN A 37 -4.07 -13.06 4.24
N VAL A 38 -5.10 -13.10 5.09
CA VAL A 38 -5.95 -11.93 5.36
C VAL A 38 -5.41 -11.20 6.59
N ARG A 39 -5.07 -9.91 6.42
CA ARG A 39 -4.52 -9.07 7.48
C ARG A 39 -5.42 -7.87 7.75
N LYS A 40 -5.49 -7.46 9.02
CA LYS A 40 -6.24 -6.26 9.42
C LYS A 40 -5.49 -5.01 8.98
N ARG A 41 -6.20 -4.08 8.36
CA ARG A 41 -5.65 -2.76 7.99
C ARG A 41 -5.41 -1.92 9.24
N LYS A 42 -4.43 -1.02 9.19
CA LYS A 42 -4.17 -0.04 10.26
C LYS A 42 -5.23 1.06 10.27
N ALA A 43 -5.67 1.50 9.09
CA ALA A 43 -6.79 2.40 8.89
C ALA A 43 -7.81 1.78 7.92
N PRO A 44 -9.12 1.99 8.13
CA PRO A 44 -10.14 1.55 7.18
C PRO A 44 -9.93 2.18 5.80
N LEU A 45 -10.22 1.43 4.73
CA LEU A 45 -10.10 1.89 3.34
C LEU A 45 -10.93 3.16 3.08
N ASN A 46 -12.13 3.23 3.64
CA ASN A 46 -13.06 4.35 3.47
C ASN A 46 -12.95 5.38 4.60
N SER A 47 -11.87 5.37 5.40
CA SER A 47 -11.66 6.48 6.32
C SER A 47 -11.49 7.76 5.50
N PRO A 48 -12.17 8.87 5.85
CA PRO A 48 -11.85 10.15 5.24
C PRO A 48 -10.36 10.36 5.42
N ALA A 49 -9.67 10.70 4.33
CA ALA A 49 -8.22 10.92 4.35
C ALA A 49 -7.89 11.76 5.59
N PRO A 50 -7.01 11.29 6.49
CA PRO A 50 -6.61 12.13 7.59
C PRO A 50 -6.07 13.41 6.96
N ALA A 51 -6.59 14.56 7.40
CA ALA A 51 -5.99 15.85 7.08
C ALA A 51 -4.47 15.71 7.31
N PRO A 52 -3.61 16.29 6.44
CA PRO A 52 -2.18 16.04 6.50
C PRO A 52 -1.66 16.41 7.88
N ALA A 53 -1.36 15.41 8.70
CA ALA A 53 -0.70 15.60 9.97
C ALA A 53 0.76 15.97 9.68
N PRO A 54 1.34 16.92 10.43
CA PRO A 54 2.70 17.38 10.17
C PRO A 54 3.67 16.21 10.39
N VAL A 55 4.65 16.12 9.50
CA VAL A 55 5.76 15.17 9.56
C VAL A 55 6.43 15.27 10.93
N VAL A 56 6.31 14.25 11.77
CA VAL A 56 7.19 14.06 12.93
C VAL A 56 7.88 12.71 12.76
N GLN A 57 9.18 12.82 12.52
CA GLN A 57 10.15 11.74 12.43
C GLN A 57 10.34 11.12 13.83
N GLU A 58 10.35 9.79 13.94
CA GLU A 58 11.19 9.11 14.94
C GLU A 58 11.67 7.75 14.37
N ALA A 59 12.99 7.57 14.37
CA ALA A 59 13.74 6.52 13.66
C ALA A 59 13.96 5.25 14.50
N PRO A 60 14.41 4.15 13.87
CA PRO A 60 15.68 3.58 14.31
C PRO A 60 16.70 3.47 13.17
N LYS A 61 17.94 3.85 13.49
CA LYS A 61 19.16 3.80 12.68
C LYS A 61 19.50 2.37 12.23
N VAL A 62 19.93 2.17 10.98
CA VAL A 62 21.15 1.43 10.57
C VAL A 62 21.55 1.87 9.15
N ASP A 63 22.81 2.30 9.06
CA ASP A 63 23.76 2.48 7.96
C ASP A 63 23.53 3.35 6.71
N GLU A 64 24.57 4.16 6.50
CA GLU A 64 24.85 5.07 5.41
C GLU A 64 24.83 4.38 4.02
N LYS A 65 24.05 4.93 3.10
CA LYS A 65 24.55 5.32 1.79
C LYS A 65 23.67 6.43 1.22
N LYS A 66 24.32 7.57 1.01
CA LYS A 66 23.82 8.79 0.40
C LYS A 66 23.46 8.49 -1.06
N GLU A 67 22.19 8.21 -1.33
CA GLU A 67 21.61 8.47 -2.65
C GLU A 67 20.62 9.61 -2.45
N GLU A 68 20.90 10.76 -3.07
CA GLU A 68 19.95 11.86 -3.17
C GLU A 68 18.70 11.31 -3.84
N GLU A 69 17.71 10.97 -3.03
CA GLU A 69 16.39 10.58 -3.49
C GLU A 69 15.73 11.86 -4.03
N GLN A 70 16.07 12.17 -5.27
CA GLN A 70 15.50 13.30 -5.98
C GLN A 70 13.99 13.02 -6.08
N ALA A 71 13.22 13.68 -5.23
CA ALA A 71 11.78 13.50 -5.17
C ALA A 71 11.18 14.03 -6.48
N TYR A 72 10.88 13.13 -7.40
CA TYR A 72 10.20 13.48 -8.63
C TYR A 72 8.70 13.60 -8.38
N THR A 73 8.11 14.72 -8.78
CA THR A 73 6.65 14.83 -8.81
C THR A 73 6.10 14.00 -9.97
N ASN A 74 4.85 13.54 -9.84
CA ASN A 74 4.16 12.80 -10.92
C ASN A 74 4.16 13.59 -12.24
N LYS A 75 4.04 14.93 -12.17
CA LYS A 75 4.14 15.82 -13.34
C LYS A 75 5.50 15.72 -14.01
N MET A 76 6.58 15.68 -13.24
CA MET A 76 7.95 15.63 -13.75
C MET A 76 8.29 14.28 -14.39
N LEU A 77 7.74 13.19 -13.84
CA LEU A 77 7.83 11.86 -14.47
C LEU A 77 7.12 11.82 -15.82
N LEU A 78 5.88 12.32 -15.88
CA LEU A 78 5.09 12.39 -17.11
C LEU A 78 5.83 13.19 -18.20
N GLU A 79 6.36 14.37 -17.86
CA GLU A 79 7.14 15.19 -18.79
C GLU A 79 8.42 14.48 -19.28
N MET A 80 9.09 13.72 -18.42
CA MET A 80 10.25 12.92 -18.84
C MET A 80 9.87 11.80 -19.79
N MET A 81 8.77 11.09 -19.52
CA MET A 81 8.27 10.02 -20.39
C MET A 81 7.89 10.59 -21.77
N THR A 82 7.20 11.73 -21.83
CA THR A 82 6.85 12.39 -23.09
C THR A 82 8.09 12.80 -23.89
N LYS A 83 9.11 13.38 -23.24
CA LYS A 83 10.37 13.76 -23.91
C LYS A 83 11.17 12.58 -24.47
N ILE A 84 11.01 11.38 -23.92
CA ILE A 84 11.65 10.17 -24.44
C ILE A 84 10.92 9.69 -25.70
N LEU A 85 9.59 9.79 -25.71
CA LEU A 85 8.76 9.40 -26.86
C LEU A 85 8.92 10.35 -28.05
N GLU A 86 9.10 11.65 -27.82
CA GLU A 86 9.29 12.66 -28.87
C GLU A 86 10.70 12.64 -29.51
N ARG A 87 11.65 11.89 -28.94
CA ARG A 87 13.02 11.78 -29.46
C ARG A 87 13.24 10.59 -30.41
N ASN A 88 12.23 9.75 -30.61
CA ASN A 88 12.21 8.69 -31.64
C ASN A 88 11.28 9.08 -32.79
#